data_AF-A0A2N6FEG6-F1
#
_entry.id   AF-A0A2N6FEG6-F1
#
_cell.length_a   1.000
_cell.length_b   1.000
_cell.length_c   1.000
_cell.angle_alpha   90.00
_cell.angle_beta   90.00
_cell.angle_gamma   90.00
#
_symmetry.space_group_name_H-M   'P 1'
#
loop_
_entity.id
_entity.type
_entity.pdbx_description
1 polymer ?
#
loop_
_entity_poly.entity_id
_entity_poly.type
_entity_poly.pdbx_seq_one_letter_code
_entity_poly.pdbx_strand_id
1 'polypeptide(L)' 'MLQGLVLLLVFQLVGEGFSRVLDLPIPGNVIGMALLLLALSVGWVREEAIREASELLLSYLALFFVPAGVGVMLYFDLI' A
#
# COMPACT_ATOMS: atom_id res chain seq x y z
N MET A 1 -2.74 -2.97 -16.60
CA MET A 1 -2.82 -1.72 -15.79
C MET A 1 -4.12 -1.55 -15.00
N LEU A 2 -5.29 -1.38 -15.64
CA LEU A 2 -6.57 -1.15 -14.93
C LEU A 2 -6.96 -2.28 -13.98
N GLN A 3 -6.82 -3.54 -14.42
CA GLN A 3 -7.14 -4.70 -13.59
C GLN A 3 -6.29 -4.75 -12.32
N GLY A 4 -4.99 -4.51 -12.42
CA GLY A 4 -4.08 -4.46 -11.27
C GLY A 4 -4.45 -3.35 -10.28
N LEU A 5 -4.75 -2.15 -10.79
CA LEU A 5 -5.17 -1.03 -9.94
C LEU A 5 -6.49 -1.33 -9.21
N VAL A 6 -7.49 -1.89 -9.92
CA VAL A 6 -8.76 -2.30 -9.31
C VAL A 6 -8.51 -3.34 -8.23
N LEU A 7 -7.64 -4.32 -8.49
CA LEU A 7 -7.31 -5.33 -7.51
C LEU A 7 -6.67 -4.72 -6.25
N LEU A 8 -5.67 -3.86 -6.41
CA LEU A 8 -5.03 -3.12 -5.30
C LEU A 8 -6.07 -2.34 -4.49
N LEU A 9 -6.98 -1.62 -5.15
CA LEU A 9 -8.04 -0.84 -4.50
C LEU A 9 -9.07 -1.73 -3.79
N VAL A 10 -9.41 -2.89 -4.33
CA VAL A 10 -10.32 -3.85 -3.69
C VAL A 10 -9.70 -4.40 -2.40
N PHE A 11 -8.43 -4.84 -2.45
CA PHE A 11 -7.74 -5.31 -1.24
C PHE A 11 -7.55 -4.20 -0.22
N GLN A 12 -7.26 -2.97 -0.66
CA GLN A 12 -7.22 -1.78 0.21
C GLN A 12 -8.57 -1.53 0.90
N LEU A 13 -9.68 -1.58 0.15
CA LEU A 13 -11.01 -1.34 0.68
C LEU A 13 -11.43 -2.43 1.68
N VAL A 14 -11.11 -3.68 1.38
CA VAL A 14 -11.37 -4.81 2.28
C VAL A 14 -10.55 -4.68 3.56
N GLY A 15 -9.25 -4.34 3.46
CA GLY A 15 -8.39 -4.09 4.62
C GLY A 15 -8.86 -2.92 5.47
N GLU A 16 -9.35 -1.85 4.85
CA GLU A 16 -9.97 -0.72 5.55
C GLU A 16 -11.26 -1.12 6.26
N GLY A 17 -12.09 -1.94 5.62
CA GLY A 17 -13.29 -2.52 6.23
C GLY A 17 -12.94 -3.32 7.48
N PHE A 18 -11.92 -4.18 7.41
CA PHE A 18 -11.44 -4.92 8.58
C PHE A 18 -10.88 -4.01 9.68
N SER A 19 -10.04 -3.04 9.32
CA SER A 19 -9.46 -2.09 10.28
C SER A 19 -10.56 -1.37 11.08
N ARG A 20 -11.58 -0.85 10.38
CA ARG A 20 -12.69 -0.11 11.00
C ARG A 20 -13.67 -0.98 11.76
N VAL A 21 -14.01 -2.17 11.25
CA VAL A 21 -15.00 -3.05 11.89
C VAL A 21 -14.42 -3.71 13.15
N LEU A 22 -13.12 -4.02 13.15
CA LEU A 22 -12.44 -4.67 14.26
C LEU A 22 -11.73 -3.68 15.20
N ASP A 23 -11.84 -2.37 14.92
CA ASP A 23 -11.21 -1.27 15.66
C ASP A 23 -9.70 -1.51 15.92
N LEU A 24 -9.01 -2.01 14.89
CA LEU A 24 -7.60 -2.37 14.95
C LEU A 24 -6.74 -1.10 14.93
N PRO A 25 -5.66 -1.00 15.74
CA PRO A 25 -4.72 0.12 15.68
C PRO A 25 -3.83 0.10 14.43
N ILE A 26 -4.12 -0.76 13.46
CA ILE A 26 -3.35 -0.97 12.25
C ILE A 26 -4.09 -0.31 11.08
N PRO A 27 -3.42 0.56 10.29
CA PRO A 27 -3.99 1.14 9.08
C PRO A 27 -4.51 0.08 8.10
N GLY A 28 -5.69 0.33 7.51
CA GLY A 28 -6.33 -0.61 6.59
C GLY A 28 -5.49 -0.97 5.36
N ASN A 29 -4.59 -0.09 4.92
CA ASN A 29 -3.65 -0.38 3.83
C ASN A 29 -2.66 -1.51 4.16
N VAL A 30 -2.15 -1.56 5.39
CA VAL A 30 -1.25 -2.63 5.82
C VAL A 30 -1.99 -3.97 5.83
N ILE A 31 -3.23 -3.97 6.32
CA ILE A 31 -4.10 -5.16 6.32
C ILE A 31 -4.40 -5.60 4.88
N GLY A 32 -4.77 -4.67 4.00
CA GLY A 32 -5.04 -4.94 2.59
C GLY A 32 -3.82 -5.55 1.87
N MET A 33 -2.62 -5.04 2.14
CA MET A 33 -1.37 -5.61 1.62
C MET A 33 -1.10 -7.03 2.14
N ALA A 34 -1.37 -7.31 3.42
CA ALA A 34 -1.25 -8.65 3.98
C ALA A 34 -2.24 -9.63 3.33
N LEU A 35 -3.49 -9.21 3.11
CA LEU A 35 -4.50 -10.00 2.40
C LEU A 35 -4.11 -10.26 0.95
N LEU A 36 -3.57 -9.25 0.25
CA LEU A 36 -3.07 -9.41 -1.11
C LEU A 36 -1.91 -10.40 -1.18
N LEU A 37 -0.98 -10.34 -0.21
CA LEU A 37 0.13 -11.29 -0.11
C LEU A 37 -0.37 -12.73 0.09
N LEU A 38 -1.39 -12.92 0.93
CA LEU A 38 -2.03 -14.23 1.10
C LEU A 38 -2.69 -14.71 -0.19
N ALA A 39 -3.41 -13.83 -0.89
CA ALA A 39 -4.06 -14.17 -2.16
C ALA A 39 -3.05 -14.53 -3.28
N LEU A 40 -1.90 -13.86 -3.30
CA LEU A 40 -0.77 -14.20 -4.17
C LEU A 40 -0.15 -15.55 -3.80
N SER A 41 0.04 -15.79 -2.50
CA SER A 41 0.68 -17.02 -1.99
C SER A 41 -0.17 -18.28 -2.23
N VAL A 42 -1.50 -18.15 -2.19
CA VAL A 42 -2.45 -19.24 -2.50
C VAL A 42 -2.69 -19.36 -4.01
N GLY A 43 -2.20 -18.42 -4.83
CA GLY A 43 -2.37 -18.43 -6.29
C GLY A 43 -3.75 -17.98 -6.78
N TRP A 44 -4.56 -17.35 -5.93
CA TRP A 44 -5.85 -16.76 -6.32
C TRP A 44 -5.67 -15.54 -7.22
N VAL A 45 -4.55 -14.83 -7.06
CA VAL A 45 -4.18 -13.68 -7.87
C VAL A 45 -2.92 -14.00 -8.64
N ARG A 46 -2.91 -13.71 -9.94
CA ARG A 46 -1.71 -13.78 -10.76
C ARG A 46 -0.85 -12.56 -10.54
N GLU A 47 0.44 -12.75 -10.27
CA GLU A 47 1.40 -11.66 -10.08
C GLU A 47 1.43 -10.69 -11.28
N GLU A 48 1.32 -11.23 -12.50
CA GLU A 48 1.32 -10.44 -13.73
C GLU A 48 0.16 -9.44 -13.80
N ALA A 49 -0.98 -9.73 -13.15
CA ALA A 49 -2.15 -8.86 -13.16
C ALA A 49 -1.92 -7.56 -12.40
N ILE A 50 -1.04 -7.58 -11.40
CA ILE A 50 -0.79 -6.46 -10.48
C ILE A 50 0.56 -5.77 -10.74
N ARG A 51 1.54 -6.49 -11.29
CA ARG A 51 2.93 -6.02 -11.49
C ARG A 51 3.00 -4.61 -12.08
N GLU A 52 2.38 -4.39 -13.23
CA GLU A 52 2.42 -3.11 -13.95
C GLU A 52 1.81 -1.95 -13.15
N ALA A 53 0.71 -2.20 -12.42
CA ALA A 53 0.08 -1.18 -11.59
C ALA A 53 0.94 -0.86 -10.36
N SER A 54 1.50 -1.88 -9.71
CA SER A 54 2.39 -1.73 -8.56
C SER A 54 3.67 -0.99 -8.94
N GLU A 55 4.33 -1.36 -10.04
CA GLU A 55 5.55 -0.70 -10.52
C GLU A 55 5.32 0.79 -10.81
N LEU A 56 4.18 1.13 -11.45
CA LEU A 56 3.82 2.52 -11.70
C LEU A 56 3.65 3.30 -10.39
N LEU A 57 2.94 2.76 -9.40
CA LEU A 57 2.77 3.42 -8.10
C LEU A 57 4.10 3.56 -7.35
N LEU A 58 4.94 2.52 -7.37
CA LEU A 58 6.26 2.52 -6.75
C LEU A 58 7.20 3.55 -7.40
N SER A 59 7.07 3.80 -8.71
CA SER A 59 7.88 4.80 -9.40
C SER A 59 7.66 6.22 -8.88
N TYR A 60 6.46 6.52 -8.37
CA TYR A 60 6.12 7.82 -7.77
C TYR A 60 6.39 7.87 -6.26
N LEU A 61 6.73 6.75 -5.62
CA LEU A 61 6.85 6.66 -4.17
C LEU A 61 8.01 7.52 -3.62
N ALA A 62 9.07 7.72 -4.42
CA ALA A 62 10.16 8.64 -4.10
C ALA A 62 9.69 10.08 -3.85
N LEU A 63 8.67 10.55 -4.57
CA LEU A 63 8.11 11.89 -4.37
C LEU A 63 7.47 12.05 -2.99
N PHE A 64 6.89 11.00 -2.42
CA PHE A 64 6.32 11.05 -1.07
C PHE A 64 7.39 11.09 0.03
N PHE A 65 8.61 10.60 -0.25
CA PHE A 65 9.72 10.69 0.69
C PHE A 65 10.38 12.07 0.73
N VAL A 66 10.28 12.86 -0.34
CA VAL A 66 10.90 14.19 -0.39
C VAL A 66 10.37 15.12 0.72
N PRO A 67 9.04 15.31 0.92
CA PRO A 67 8.52 16.12 2.02
C PRO A 67 8.94 15.63 3.41
N ALA A 68 8.98 14.31 3.62
CA ALA A 68 9.42 13.72 4.88
C ALA A 68 10.89 14.04 5.16
N GLY A 69 11.76 13.90 4.15
CA GLY A 69 13.18 14.24 4.25
C GLY A 69 13.42 15.73 4.52
N VAL A 70 12.72 16.61 3.80
CA VAL A 70 12.79 18.06 4.03
C VAL A 70 12.30 18.42 5.44
N GLY A 71 11.24 17.78 5.92
CA GLY A 71 10.74 17.95 7.28
C GLY A 71 11.79 17.62 8.33
N VAL A 72 12.54 16.52 8.18
CA VAL A 72 13.63 16.16 9.09
C VAL A 72 14.75 17.20 9.07
N MET A 73 15.13 17.71 7.89
CA MET A 73 16.17 18.75 7.77
C MET A 73 15.83 20.05 8.51
N LEU A 74 14.55 20.38 8.67
CA LEU A 74 14.13 21.57 9.43
C LEU A 74 14.36 21.45 10.94
N TYR A 75 14.39 20.22 11.47
CA TYR A 75 14.63 19.95 12.89
C TYR A 75 16.01 19.34 13.13
N PHE A 76 16.91 19.42 12.15
CA PHE A 76 18.25 18.85 12.24
C PHE A 76 19.07 19.48 13.37
N ASP A 77 18.81 20.77 13.67
CA ASP A 77 19.46 21.50 14.77
C ASP A 77 18.89 21.16 16.17
N LEU A 78 17.79 20.40 16.25
CA LEU A 78 17.16 19.96 17.51
C LEU A 78 17.70 18.60 18.00
N ILE A 79 18.51 17.91 17.17
CA ILE A 79 19.15 16.62 17.43
C ILE A 79 20.65 16.85 17.65
#